data_AF-A0A068U9C8-F1
#
_entry.id   AF-A0A068U9C8-F1
#
_cell.length_a   1.000
_cell.length_b   1.000
_cell.length_c   1.000
_cell.angle_alpha   90.00
_cell.angle_beta   90.00
_cell.angle_gamma   90.00
#
_symmetry.space_group_name_H-M   'P 1'
#
loop_
_entity.id
_entity.type
_entity.pdbx_description
1 polymer ?
#
loop_
_entity_poly.entity_id
_entity_poly.type
_entity_poly.pdbx_seq_one_letter_code
_entity_poly.pdbx_strand_id
1 'polypeptide(L)'
;MDLDKLKELANAVGKERLILDLMTSNINLYEGKYFVVTDRWQKFSDVCLDEKVLDFLARYADEFLVHRVDVEGKKLGIDNEVVALLGNHSSIPVTYPGGVSTMADLETIKSARMGSVDVIVGSALDIFGGSLPYKDDVAWHVQQDALAV
;
A
#
# COMPACT_ATOMS: atom_id res chain seq x y z
N MET A 1 -9.21 7.48 -14.69
CA MET A 1 -10.04 6.46 -14.02
C MET A 1 -11.46 6.56 -14.57
N ASP A 2 -12.07 5.46 -14.93
CA ASP A 2 -13.46 5.42 -15.43
C ASP A 2 -14.39 5.04 -14.26
N LEU A 3 -15.04 6.05 -13.69
CA LEU A 3 -15.85 5.88 -12.47
C LEU A 3 -17.13 5.07 -12.71
N ASP A 4 -17.67 5.09 -13.93
CA ASP A 4 -18.90 4.37 -14.21
C ASP A 4 -18.63 2.86 -14.27
N LYS A 5 -17.49 2.45 -14.82
CA LYS A 5 -17.02 1.06 -14.73
C LYS A 5 -16.76 0.60 -13.29
N LEU A 6 -16.18 1.46 -12.44
CA LEU A 6 -15.97 1.13 -11.03
C LEU A 6 -17.32 0.90 -10.32
N LYS A 7 -18.31 1.77 -10.55
CA LYS A 7 -19.66 1.60 -10.00
C LYS A 7 -20.32 0.33 -10.51
N GLU A 8 -20.23 0.05 -11.81
CA GLU A 8 -20.77 -1.17 -12.41
C GLU A 8 -20.16 -2.42 -11.77
N LEU A 9 -18.84 -2.44 -11.60
CA LEU A 9 -18.14 -3.54 -10.96
C LEU A 9 -18.55 -3.69 -9.49
N ALA A 10 -18.54 -2.60 -8.71
CA ALA A 10 -18.96 -2.62 -7.31
C ALA A 10 -20.41 -3.07 -7.13
N ASN A 11 -21.31 -2.67 -8.03
CA ASN A 11 -22.70 -3.13 -8.02
C ASN A 11 -22.83 -4.61 -8.40
N ALA A 12 -21.97 -5.12 -9.29
CA ALA A 12 -22.04 -6.49 -9.76
C ALA A 12 -21.49 -7.50 -8.74
N VAL A 13 -20.42 -7.17 -8.02
CA VAL A 13 -19.74 -8.13 -7.11
C VAL A 13 -19.82 -7.77 -5.63
N GLY A 14 -20.25 -6.55 -5.28
CA GLY A 14 -20.21 -6.03 -3.92
C GLY A 14 -18.84 -5.42 -3.59
N LYS A 15 -18.82 -4.30 -2.87
CA LYS A 15 -17.57 -3.62 -2.52
C LYS A 15 -16.68 -4.47 -1.61
N GLU A 16 -17.30 -5.31 -0.79
CA GLU A 16 -16.66 -6.24 0.14
C GLU A 16 -15.81 -7.32 -0.55
N ARG A 17 -15.89 -7.42 -1.89
CA ARG A 17 -15.11 -8.34 -2.71
C ARG A 17 -14.14 -7.63 -3.63
N LEU A 18 -13.95 -6.33 -3.45
CA LEU A 18 -13.11 -5.50 -4.29
C LEU A 18 -11.94 -4.93 -3.52
N ILE A 19 -10.76 -5.13 -4.11
CA ILE A 19 -9.52 -4.46 -3.74
C ILE A 19 -9.20 -3.48 -4.87
N LEU A 20 -8.97 -2.21 -4.52
CA LEU A 20 -8.53 -1.21 -5.48
C LEU A 20 -7.01 -1.09 -5.45
N ASP A 21 -6.39 -1.45 -6.56
CA ASP A 21 -4.97 -1.28 -6.81
C ASP A 21 -4.68 0.16 -7.30
N LEU A 22 -4.03 0.93 -6.43
CA LEU A 22 -3.66 2.32 -6.63
C LEU A 22 -2.16 2.42 -6.84
N MET A 23 -1.77 2.49 -8.12
CA MET A 23 -0.41 2.79 -8.53
C MET A 23 -0.15 4.29 -8.34
N THR A 24 0.86 4.65 -7.56
CA THR A 24 1.16 6.04 -7.21
C THR A 24 2.59 6.43 -7.52
N SER A 25 2.81 7.72 -7.77
CA SER A 25 4.15 8.30 -7.89
C SER A 25 4.20 9.73 -7.37
N ASN A 26 5.37 10.12 -6.84
CA ASN A 26 5.70 11.51 -6.50
C ASN A 26 6.70 12.14 -7.49
N ILE A 27 7.11 11.43 -8.54
CA ILE A 27 8.04 11.96 -9.54
C ILE A 27 7.32 13.04 -10.37
N ASN A 28 7.96 14.20 -10.53
CA ASN A 28 7.54 15.33 -11.40
C ASN A 28 6.29 16.11 -10.98
N LEU A 29 5.81 15.98 -9.75
CA LEU A 29 4.65 16.73 -9.25
C LEU A 29 4.99 17.40 -7.92
N TYR A 30 4.23 18.45 -7.57
CA TYR A 30 4.41 19.30 -6.39
C TYR A 30 5.02 18.56 -5.19
N GLU A 31 6.10 19.11 -4.61
CA GLU A 31 6.85 18.49 -3.51
C GLU A 31 5.91 17.90 -2.43
N GLY A 32 6.10 16.62 -2.12
CA GLY A 32 5.39 15.92 -1.04
C GLY A 32 4.01 15.36 -1.40
N LYS A 33 3.61 15.33 -2.68
CA LYS A 33 2.32 14.75 -3.10
C LYS A 33 2.48 13.48 -3.95
N TYR A 34 1.57 12.54 -3.72
CA TYR A 34 1.49 11.27 -4.43
C TYR A 34 0.29 11.29 -5.37
N PHE A 35 0.49 10.99 -6.65
CA PHE A 35 -0.57 10.98 -7.65
C PHE A 35 -0.77 9.60 -8.24
N VAL A 36 -2.03 9.26 -8.52
CA VAL A 36 -2.36 8.00 -9.18
C VAL A 36 -1.85 8.03 -10.62
N VAL A 37 -1.09 7.01 -10.99
CA VAL A 37 -0.61 6.77 -12.35
C VAL A 37 -1.34 5.59 -12.95
N THR A 38 -1.63 5.68 -14.25
CA THR A 38 -2.38 4.67 -15.00
C THR A 38 -1.66 4.33 -16.29
N ASP A 39 -2.16 3.34 -17.03
CA ASP A 39 -1.58 2.89 -18.30
C ASP A 39 -0.10 2.52 -18.17
N ARG A 40 0.18 1.45 -17.40
CA ARG A 40 1.54 0.95 -17.15
C ARG A 40 2.51 2.05 -16.68
N TRP A 41 2.04 2.89 -15.77
CA TRP A 41 2.80 3.99 -15.15
C TRP A 41 3.17 5.13 -16.11
N GLN A 42 2.55 5.17 -17.31
CA GLN A 42 2.87 6.17 -18.33
C GLN A 42 1.99 7.41 -18.24
N LYS A 43 0.77 7.28 -17.68
CA LYS A 43 -0.21 8.37 -17.63
C LYS A 43 -0.50 8.81 -16.20
N PHE A 44 0.06 9.96 -15.82
CA PHE A 44 -0.28 10.64 -14.58
C PHE A 44 -1.72 11.16 -14.65
N SER A 45 -2.47 10.92 -13.58
CA SER A 45 -3.79 11.52 -13.39
C SER A 45 -3.71 12.75 -12.49
N ASP A 46 -4.80 13.50 -12.43
CA ASP A 46 -5.05 14.60 -11.49
C ASP A 46 -5.53 14.12 -10.10
N VAL A 47 -5.60 12.80 -9.89
CA VAL A 47 -6.02 12.19 -8.62
C VAL A 47 -4.83 12.15 -7.67
N CYS A 48 -4.82 13.06 -6.70
CA CYS A 48 -3.88 13.08 -5.59
C CYS A 48 -4.33 12.08 -4.51
N LEU A 49 -3.41 11.30 -3.97
CA LEU A 49 -3.66 10.43 -2.82
C LEU A 49 -3.76 11.31 -1.57
N ASP A 50 -4.99 11.63 -1.18
CA ASP A 50 -5.32 12.36 0.04
C ASP A 50 -6.55 11.74 0.71
N GLU A 51 -6.89 12.22 1.92
CA GLU A 51 -8.05 11.76 2.69
C GLU A 51 -9.35 11.76 1.89
N LYS A 52 -9.60 12.81 1.10
CA LYS A 52 -10.86 12.94 0.35
C LYS A 52 -10.96 11.90 -0.75
N VAL A 53 -9.84 11.64 -1.45
CA VAL A 53 -9.77 10.62 -2.50
C VAL A 53 -9.88 9.23 -1.90
N LEU A 54 -9.17 8.95 -0.80
CA LEU A 54 -9.24 7.66 -0.10
C LEU A 54 -10.67 7.37 0.37
N ASP A 55 -11.32 8.31 1.07
CA ASP A 55 -12.71 8.16 1.51
C ASP A 55 -13.69 8.01 0.34
N PHE A 56 -13.48 8.76 -0.74
CA PHE A 56 -14.31 8.65 -1.92
C PHE A 56 -14.24 7.23 -2.52
N LEU A 57 -13.03 6.67 -2.65
CA LEU A 57 -12.76 5.37 -3.24
C LEU A 57 -13.17 4.22 -2.31
N ALA A 58 -13.08 4.40 -1.00
CA ALA A 58 -13.43 3.40 0.01
C ALA A 58 -14.92 3.01 -0.03
N ARG A 59 -15.75 3.83 -0.68
CA ARG A 59 -17.16 3.52 -0.96
C ARG A 59 -17.35 2.40 -1.99
N TYR A 60 -16.32 2.06 -2.75
CA TYR A 60 -16.36 1.09 -3.84
C TYR A 60 -15.48 -0.15 -3.61
N ALA A 61 -14.74 -0.19 -2.50
CA ALA A 61 -13.82 -1.29 -2.15
C ALA A 61 -13.86 -1.62 -0.66
N ASP A 62 -13.27 -2.75 -0.30
CA ASP A 62 -13.03 -3.15 1.09
C ASP A 62 -11.57 -3.03 1.51
N GLU A 63 -10.66 -2.93 0.54
CA GLU A 63 -9.24 -2.75 0.79
C GLU A 63 -8.58 -1.93 -0.33
N PHE A 64 -7.53 -1.20 0.02
CA PHE A 64 -6.61 -0.63 -0.95
C PHE A 64 -5.31 -1.42 -1.05
N LEU A 65 -4.82 -1.60 -2.26
CA LEU A 65 -3.46 -2.05 -2.52
C LEU A 65 -2.69 -0.88 -3.12
N VAL A 66 -1.74 -0.29 -2.40
CA VAL A 66 -1.11 0.98 -2.82
C VAL A 66 0.36 0.76 -3.18
N HIS A 67 0.67 0.80 -4.48
CA HIS A 67 2.02 0.63 -4.98
C HIS A 67 2.69 1.97 -5.24
N ARG A 68 4.01 2.05 -4.99
CA ARG A 68 4.85 3.16 -5.43
C ARG A 68 5.75 2.73 -6.58
N VAL A 69 5.40 3.18 -7.77
CA VAL A 69 5.95 2.69 -9.05
C VAL A 69 7.42 3.08 -9.23
N ASP A 70 7.83 4.15 -8.55
CA ASP A 70 9.18 4.70 -8.62
C ASP A 70 10.19 3.97 -7.71
N VAL A 71 9.72 3.21 -6.71
CA VAL A 71 10.57 2.46 -5.76
C VAL A 71 10.37 0.94 -5.80
N GLU A 72 9.33 0.46 -6.49
CA GLU A 72 9.01 -0.97 -6.60
C GLU A 72 10.19 -1.79 -7.13
N GLY A 73 10.55 -2.85 -6.39
CA GLY A 73 11.65 -3.74 -6.73
C GLY A 73 13.07 -3.18 -6.55
N LYS A 74 13.23 -1.91 -6.15
CA LYS A 74 14.55 -1.26 -6.06
C LYS A 74 15.25 -1.41 -4.70
N LYS A 75 14.62 -2.04 -3.70
CA LYS A 75 15.16 -2.20 -2.33
C LYS A 75 15.61 -0.87 -1.70
N LEU A 76 14.87 0.22 -1.95
CA LEU A 76 15.22 1.57 -1.49
C LEU A 76 14.72 1.90 -0.08
N GLY A 77 14.30 0.89 0.68
CA GLY A 77 13.65 1.09 1.98
C GLY A 77 12.17 1.46 1.84
N ILE A 78 11.50 1.57 2.97
CA ILE A 78 10.08 1.93 3.07
C ILE A 78 9.91 3.43 2.85
N ASP A 79 8.87 3.80 2.11
CA ASP A 79 8.43 5.19 2.06
C ASP A 79 7.56 5.51 3.28
N ASN A 80 8.20 5.99 4.34
CA ASN A 80 7.53 6.31 5.60
C ASN A 80 6.47 7.41 5.44
N GLU A 81 6.60 8.31 4.47
CA GLU A 81 5.63 9.38 4.25
C GLU A 81 4.33 8.82 3.66
N VAL A 82 4.43 7.93 2.66
CA VAL A 82 3.25 7.24 2.12
C VAL A 82 2.60 6.36 3.18
N VAL A 83 3.38 5.59 3.92
CA VAL A 83 2.83 4.71 4.97
C VAL A 83 2.09 5.55 6.03
N ALA A 84 2.66 6.68 6.45
CA ALA A 84 2.01 7.58 7.40
C ALA A 84 0.73 8.23 6.81
N LEU A 85 0.78 8.66 5.55
CA LEU A 85 -0.39 9.21 4.85
C LEU A 85 -1.53 8.20 4.80
N LEU A 86 -1.24 6.96 4.41
CA LEU A 86 -2.23 5.88 4.34
C LEU A 86 -2.77 5.54 5.73
N GLY A 87 -1.89 5.41 6.72
CA GLY A 87 -2.28 5.05 8.08
C GLY A 87 -3.16 6.10 8.75
N ASN A 88 -2.95 7.39 8.44
CA ASN A 88 -3.72 8.50 9.00
C ASN A 88 -5.05 8.76 8.29
N HIS A 89 -5.15 8.44 6.99
CA HIS A 89 -6.25 8.92 6.16
C HIS A 89 -7.09 7.83 5.51
N SER A 90 -6.65 6.57 5.50
CA SER A 90 -7.47 5.50 4.95
C SER A 90 -8.55 5.04 5.94
N SER A 91 -9.81 5.06 5.50
CA SER A 91 -10.96 4.58 6.26
C SER A 91 -11.21 3.06 6.13
N ILE A 92 -10.46 2.38 5.24
CA ILE A 92 -10.46 0.93 5.05
C ILE A 92 -9.03 0.39 5.10
N PRO A 93 -8.82 -0.92 5.34
CA PRO A 93 -7.49 -1.54 5.33
C PRO A 93 -6.68 -1.20 4.08
N VAL A 94 -5.37 -1.04 4.26
CA VAL A 94 -4.43 -0.76 3.16
C VAL A 94 -3.29 -1.73 3.22
N THR A 95 -2.98 -2.35 2.09
CA THR A 95 -1.76 -3.13 1.90
C THR A 95 -0.76 -2.33 1.07
N TYR A 96 0.45 -2.15 1.60
CA TYR A 96 1.57 -1.48 0.94
C TYR A 96 2.66 -2.50 0.56
N PRO A 97 2.74 -2.89 -0.72
CA PRO A 97 3.81 -3.75 -1.21
C PRO A 97 5.11 -2.98 -1.43
N GLY A 98 6.16 -3.40 -0.71
CA GLY A 98 7.53 -3.06 -1.05
C GLY A 98 8.27 -2.24 0.01
N GLY A 99 9.55 -2.00 -0.29
CA GLY A 99 10.46 -1.23 0.56
C GLY A 99 11.07 -2.00 1.73
N VAL A 100 10.41 -3.03 2.26
CA VAL A 100 10.95 -3.87 3.35
C VAL A 100 12.19 -4.62 2.88
N SER A 101 13.30 -4.47 3.61
CA SER A 101 14.58 -5.13 3.34
C SER A 101 15.17 -5.82 4.58
N THR A 102 14.78 -5.39 5.78
CA THR A 102 15.29 -5.87 7.07
C THR A 102 14.17 -6.06 8.09
N MET A 103 14.45 -6.72 9.21
CA MET A 103 13.49 -6.78 10.34
C MET A 103 13.26 -5.40 10.98
N ALA A 104 14.24 -4.49 10.91
CA ALA A 104 14.10 -3.14 11.44
C ALA A 104 13.08 -2.29 10.64
N ASP A 105 12.97 -2.58 9.34
CA ASP A 105 11.95 -1.99 8.47
C ASP A 105 10.54 -2.36 8.97
N LEU A 106 10.31 -3.64 9.32
CA LEU A 106 9.04 -4.11 9.87
C LEU A 106 8.67 -3.40 11.18
N GLU A 107 9.63 -3.18 12.08
CA GLU A 107 9.41 -2.43 13.33
C GLU A 107 9.11 -0.94 13.09
N THR A 108 9.74 -0.36 12.06
CA THR A 108 9.49 1.03 11.65
C THR A 108 8.06 1.17 11.10
N ILE A 109 7.66 0.27 10.22
CA ILE A 109 6.28 0.19 9.70
C ILE A 109 5.30 0.04 10.85
N LYS A 110 5.54 -0.90 11.77
CA LYS A 110 4.68 -1.15 12.93
C LYS A 110 4.43 0.13 13.73
N SER A 111 5.48 0.93 13.93
CA SER A 111 5.39 2.20 14.63
C SER A 111 4.64 3.28 13.83
N ALA A 112 4.79 3.28 12.50
CA ALA A 112 4.17 4.26 11.60
C ALA A 112 2.70 3.95 11.25
N ARG A 113 2.30 2.67 11.25
CA ARG A 113 1.01 2.21 10.68
C ARG A 113 -0.20 2.42 11.57
N MET A 114 -0.04 2.72 12.86
CA MET A 114 -1.15 2.75 13.85
C MET A 114 -2.12 1.54 13.79
N GLY A 115 -1.68 0.41 13.24
CA GLY A 115 -2.47 -0.80 13.01
C GLY A 115 -3.32 -0.84 11.72
N SER A 116 -3.29 0.18 10.86
CA SER A 116 -4.16 0.30 9.67
C SER A 116 -3.50 -0.02 8.32
N VAL A 117 -2.18 -0.24 8.30
CA VAL A 117 -1.43 -0.54 7.06
C VAL A 117 -0.69 -1.88 7.18
N ASP A 118 -1.03 -2.81 6.29
CA ASP A 118 -0.32 -4.08 6.09
C ASP A 118 0.78 -3.94 5.05
N VAL A 119 1.75 -4.84 5.08
CA VAL A 119 2.90 -4.80 4.17
C VAL A 119 3.15 -6.15 3.52
N ILE A 120 3.58 -6.10 2.25
CA ILE A 120 4.02 -7.29 1.53
C ILE A 120 5.54 -7.31 1.46
N VAL A 121 6.12 -8.37 1.99
CA VAL A 121 7.55 -8.65 1.89
C VAL A 121 7.79 -9.66 0.78
N GLY A 122 8.49 -9.22 -0.27
CA GLY A 122 8.79 -10.03 -1.45
C GLY A 122 10.27 -10.36 -1.57
N SER A 123 10.95 -9.69 -2.51
CA SER A 123 12.35 -9.96 -2.90
C SER A 123 13.42 -9.77 -1.81
N ALA A 124 13.05 -9.30 -0.63
CA ALA A 124 13.92 -9.25 0.54
C ALA A 124 14.04 -10.61 1.24
N LEU A 125 13.03 -11.48 1.10
CA LEU A 125 13.02 -12.80 1.73
C LEU A 125 14.10 -13.70 1.10
N ASP A 126 14.78 -14.48 1.94
CA ASP A 126 15.80 -15.46 1.56
C ASP A 126 15.25 -16.54 0.61
N ILE A 127 13.99 -16.94 0.77
CA ILE A 127 13.29 -17.85 -0.15
C ILE A 127 13.14 -17.30 -1.57
N PHE A 128 13.28 -15.98 -1.75
CA PHE A 128 13.26 -15.29 -3.05
C PHE A 128 14.63 -14.70 -3.43
N GLY A 129 15.72 -15.12 -2.76
CA GLY A 129 17.09 -14.68 -3.03
C GLY A 129 17.50 -13.38 -2.34
N GLY A 130 16.73 -12.91 -1.35
CA GLY A 130 17.11 -11.82 -0.47
C GLY A 130 17.90 -12.28 0.76
N SER A 131 18.04 -11.40 1.75
CA SER A 131 18.82 -11.64 2.97
C SER A 131 17.97 -11.72 4.24
N LEU A 132 16.67 -11.43 4.14
CA LEU A 132 15.75 -11.47 5.27
C LEU A 132 15.25 -12.91 5.46
N PRO A 133 15.50 -13.56 6.60
CA PRO A 133 15.05 -14.94 6.79
C PRO A 133 13.52 -15.04 6.82
N TYR A 134 12.93 -15.84 5.92
CA TYR A 134 11.47 -16.03 5.87
C TYR A 134 10.89 -16.51 7.21
N LYS A 135 11.63 -17.35 7.94
CA LYS A 135 11.20 -17.83 9.25
C LYS A 135 11.08 -16.71 10.28
N ASP A 136 11.97 -15.73 10.22
CA ASP A 136 11.98 -14.61 11.17
C ASP A 136 10.81 -13.65 10.86
N ASP A 137 10.56 -13.40 9.57
CA ASP A 137 9.39 -12.64 9.10
C ASP A 137 8.06 -13.27 9.54
N VAL A 138 7.90 -14.59 9.35
CA VAL A 138 6.71 -15.32 9.79
C VAL A 138 6.56 -15.29 11.32
N ALA A 139 7.64 -15.55 12.06
CA ALA A 139 7.61 -15.53 13.52
C ALA A 139 7.24 -14.15 14.06
N TRP A 140 7.72 -13.09 13.42
CA TRP A 140 7.39 -11.72 13.76
C TRP A 140 5.90 -11.42 13.56
N HIS A 141 5.31 -11.82 12.43
CA HIS A 141 3.88 -11.63 12.16
C HIS A 141 3.00 -12.41 13.14
N VAL A 142 3.35 -13.68 13.43
CA VAL A 142 2.64 -14.49 14.45
C VAL A 142 2.67 -13.82 15.83
N GLN A 143 3.79 -13.20 16.20
CA GLN A 143 3.88 -12.45 17.44
C GLN A 143 2.99 -11.20 17.43
N GLN A 144 2.84 -10.52 16.29
CA GLN A 144 1.97 -9.34 16.19
C GLN A 144 0.49 -9.71 16.32
N ASP A 145 0.06 -10.79 15.66
CA ASP A 145 -1.33 -11.26 15.73
C ASP A 145 -1.72 -11.62 17.17
N ALA A 146 -0.81 -12.26 17.90
CA ALA A 146 -1.03 -12.59 19.32
C ALA A 146 -1.15 -11.36 20.23
N LEU A 147 -0.61 -10.21 19.83
CA LEU A 147 -0.68 -8.94 20.58
C LEU A 147 -1.90 -8.09 20.21
N ALA A 148 -2.56 -8.39 19.10
CA ALA A 148 -3.76 -7.68 18.63
C ALA A 148 -5.08 -8.21 19.24
N VAL A 149 -5.00 -9.28 20.06
CA VAL A 149 -6.08 -9.90 20.83
C VAL A 149 -6.16 -9.33 22.24
#